data_AF-A0A1Y0CED0-F1
#
_entry.id   AF-A0A1Y0CED0-F1
#
_cell.length_a   1.000
_cell.length_b   1.000
_cell.length_c   1.000
_cell.angle_alpha   90.00
_cell.angle_beta   90.00
_cell.angle_gamma   90.00
#
_symmetry.space_group_name_H-M   'P 1'
#
loop_
_entity.id
_entity.type
_entity.pdbx_description
1 polymer ?
#
loop_
_entity_poly.entity_id
_entity_poly.type
_entity_poly.pdbx_seq_one_letter_code
_entity_poly.pdbx_strand_id
1 'polypeptide(L)'
;MRLTEWASMLVLELPFDASDRAFVTGQLAAACAKGGVRRKYWMPYPALSAVLSYGEGERAAAVRRAQAVGRYDGVADRLVVRRQLGGRRIEVVDVLGRSSAVSLDALSPQVRRRLFRETASGLEPVALWLNTDGAPRVPHGWQHTFVGANARVARAGLVGLTATAHMLRHSFALRWFSVGRLLYEKRFAHLDLEEMRDFRAQFGDTWFFVMTLLGHRSVATTMNVYLEPFRDLDVELLIAHAHGAAMSGLLAEMFAAHPLVRTDPVGASQR
;
A
#
# COMPACT_ATOMS: atom_id res chain seq x y z
N MET A 1 1.45 0.53 -2.76
CA MET A 1 2.26 -0.72 -2.90
C MET A 1 1.60 -1.72 -3.83
N ARG A 2 2.26 -2.81 -4.22
CA ARG A 2 1.66 -3.94 -4.94
C ARG A 2 0.99 -4.89 -3.95
N LEU A 3 0.01 -5.64 -4.43
CA LEU A 3 -0.72 -6.63 -3.63
C LEU A 3 0.22 -7.68 -2.99
N THR A 4 1.17 -8.20 -3.78
CA THR A 4 2.16 -9.20 -3.31
C THR A 4 3.08 -8.66 -2.22
N GLU A 5 3.44 -7.36 -2.30
CA GLU A 5 4.26 -6.69 -1.31
C GLU A 5 3.49 -6.54 0.00
N TRP A 6 2.25 -6.04 -0.07
CA TRP A 6 1.40 -5.87 1.11
C TRP A 6 1.03 -7.18 1.79
N ALA A 7 0.77 -8.23 1.02
CA ALA A 7 0.45 -9.56 1.53
C ALA A 7 1.62 -10.20 2.31
N SER A 8 2.85 -9.67 2.18
CA SER A 8 4.06 -10.23 2.80
C SER A 8 4.44 -9.56 4.14
N MET A 9 3.65 -8.58 4.58
CA MET A 9 3.90 -7.83 5.81
C MET A 9 3.83 -8.71 7.05
N LEU A 10 4.71 -8.44 8.00
CA LEU A 10 4.74 -9.05 9.32
C LEU A 10 4.20 -8.08 10.38
N VAL A 11 3.59 -8.60 11.44
CA VAL A 11 3.10 -7.80 12.57
C VAL A 11 4.24 -6.99 13.19
N LEU A 12 5.41 -7.61 13.38
CA LEU A 12 6.59 -6.96 13.95
C LEU A 12 7.20 -5.85 13.08
N GLU A 13 6.76 -5.70 11.83
CA GLU A 13 7.22 -4.63 10.92
C GLU A 13 6.28 -3.40 10.93
N LEU A 14 5.19 -3.44 11.71
CA LEU A 14 4.29 -2.30 11.85
C LEU A 14 4.89 -1.26 12.82
N PRO A 15 4.78 0.04 12.50
CA PRO A 15 5.21 1.09 13.42
C PRO A 15 4.13 1.31 14.49
N PHE A 16 4.35 0.81 15.71
CA PHE A 16 3.36 0.88 16.80
C PHE A 16 3.27 2.26 17.49
N ASP A 17 4.37 3.03 17.52
CA ASP A 17 4.46 4.27 18.32
C ASP A 17 4.40 5.55 17.46
N ALA A 18 3.27 5.79 16.80
CA ALA A 18 3.16 6.93 15.88
C ALA A 18 1.78 7.64 15.88
N SER A 19 1.09 7.63 17.02
CA SER A 19 -0.26 8.23 17.17
C SER A 19 -0.31 9.75 17.01
N ASP A 20 0.83 10.43 17.16
CA ASP A 20 0.99 11.88 17.01
C ASP A 20 1.28 12.32 15.56
N ARG A 21 1.51 11.38 14.63
CA ARG A 21 1.91 11.68 13.24
C ARG A 21 0.76 11.50 12.26
N ALA A 22 0.59 12.46 11.35
CA ALA A 22 -0.36 12.32 10.24
C ALA A 22 0.01 11.14 9.31
N PHE A 23 1.31 10.90 9.13
CA PHE A 23 1.85 9.80 8.33
C PHE A 23 2.90 9.03 9.10
N VAL A 24 2.88 7.72 8.92
CA VAL A 24 3.87 6.79 9.46
C VAL A 24 4.71 6.22 8.32
N THR A 25 5.99 5.97 8.61
CA THR A 25 6.92 5.39 7.64
C THR A 25 7.15 3.93 7.98
N GLY A 26 6.84 3.04 7.04
CA GLY A 26 7.21 1.63 7.10
C GLY A 26 8.38 1.31 6.17
N GLN A 27 8.95 0.13 6.35
CA GLN A 27 10.03 -0.39 5.51
C GLN A 27 9.60 -1.71 4.87
N LEU A 28 9.62 -1.76 3.54
CA LEU A 28 9.37 -2.98 2.78
C LEU A 28 10.68 -3.75 2.61
N ALA A 29 10.67 -5.02 2.99
CA ALA A 29 11.80 -5.92 2.83
C ALA A 29 12.19 -6.13 1.37
N ALA A 30 13.50 -6.17 1.13
CA ALA A 30 14.09 -6.32 -0.21
C ALA A 30 13.55 -7.58 -0.93
N ALA A 31 13.57 -8.74 -0.28
CA ALA A 31 13.08 -10.00 -0.84
C ALA A 31 11.57 -10.02 -1.14
N CYS A 32 10.80 -9.04 -0.63
CA CYS A 32 9.37 -8.90 -0.88
C CYS A 32 9.05 -7.79 -1.89
N ALA A 33 9.98 -6.85 -2.10
CA ALA A 33 9.81 -5.74 -3.03
C ALA A 33 10.01 -6.18 -4.48
N LYS A 34 9.27 -5.56 -5.40
CA LYS A 34 9.54 -5.77 -6.84
C LYS A 34 10.99 -5.42 -7.17
N GLY A 35 11.73 -6.38 -7.68
CA GLY A 35 13.12 -6.17 -8.12
C GLY A 35 14.15 -6.23 -7.01
N GLY A 36 13.80 -6.71 -5.80
CA GLY A 36 14.78 -7.05 -4.78
C GLY A 36 15.38 -5.86 -4.03
N VAL A 37 14.78 -4.67 -4.12
CA VAL A 37 15.34 -3.45 -3.51
C VAL A 37 14.49 -3.03 -2.33
N ARG A 38 15.12 -2.94 -1.14
CA ARG A 38 14.47 -2.40 0.06
C ARG A 38 13.99 -0.99 -0.20
N ARG A 39 12.80 -0.62 0.30
CA ARG A 39 12.30 0.74 0.18
C ARG A 39 11.36 1.11 1.31
N LYS A 40 11.32 2.41 1.61
CA LYS A 40 10.33 2.98 2.53
C LYS A 40 8.97 3.04 1.84
N TYR A 41 7.92 3.00 2.65
CA TYR A 41 6.58 3.36 2.22
C TYR A 41 5.94 4.20 3.32
N TRP A 42 4.96 5.02 2.94
CA TRP A 42 4.27 5.90 3.84
C TRP A 42 2.79 5.54 3.83
N MET A 43 2.18 5.56 5.02
CA MET A 43 0.75 5.38 5.15
C MET A 43 0.20 6.40 6.14
N PRO A 44 -1.01 6.92 5.89
CA PRO A 44 -1.66 7.82 6.83
C PRO A 44 -1.99 7.05 8.12
N TYR A 45 -1.93 7.71 9.27
CA TYR A 45 -2.21 7.07 10.56
C TYR A 45 -3.57 6.34 10.62
N PRO A 46 -4.68 6.89 10.07
CA PRO A 46 -5.95 6.14 10.00
C PRO A 46 -5.85 4.78 9.32
N ALA A 47 -4.98 4.63 8.30
CA ALA A 47 -4.77 3.34 7.66
C ALA A 47 -3.98 2.38 8.56
N LEU A 48 -2.98 2.87 9.28
CA LEU A 48 -2.28 2.07 10.30
C LEU A 48 -3.24 1.65 11.42
N SER A 49 -4.04 2.58 11.94
CA SER A 49 -5.01 2.32 13.00
C SER A 49 -5.98 1.20 12.60
N ALA A 50 -6.53 1.24 11.37
CA ALA A 50 -7.38 0.16 10.86
C ALA A 50 -6.65 -1.20 10.79
N VAL A 51 -5.35 -1.21 10.44
CA VAL A 51 -4.53 -2.42 10.43
C VAL A 51 -4.31 -2.96 11.85
N LEU A 52 -4.06 -2.07 12.82
CA LEU A 52 -3.88 -2.44 14.22
C LEU A 52 -5.17 -3.00 14.81
N SER A 53 -6.32 -2.37 14.56
CA SER A 53 -7.63 -2.88 14.97
C SER A 53 -7.95 -4.24 14.37
N TYR A 54 -7.58 -4.48 13.10
CA TYR A 54 -7.67 -5.83 12.51
C TYR A 54 -6.78 -6.83 13.27
N GLY A 55 -5.58 -6.41 13.66
CA GLY A 55 -4.63 -7.21 14.43
C GLY A 55 -5.20 -7.69 15.78
N GLU A 56 -5.85 -6.78 16.51
CA GLU A 56 -6.45 -7.04 17.82
C GLU A 56 -7.79 -7.77 17.75
N GLY A 57 -8.57 -7.55 16.69
CA GLY A 57 -9.89 -8.14 16.48
C GLY A 57 -9.86 -9.44 15.67
N GLU A 58 -10.21 -9.32 14.38
CA GLU A 58 -10.44 -10.46 13.48
C GLU A 58 -9.24 -11.40 13.35
N ARG A 59 -8.03 -10.83 13.28
CA ARG A 59 -6.81 -11.63 13.20
C ARG A 59 -6.60 -12.45 14.46
N ALA A 60 -6.70 -11.82 15.63
CA ALA A 60 -6.57 -12.51 16.92
C ALA A 60 -7.64 -13.59 17.10
N ALA A 61 -8.87 -13.33 16.65
CA ALA A 61 -9.94 -14.34 16.66
C ALA A 61 -9.63 -15.54 15.75
N ALA A 62 -9.08 -15.31 14.55
CA ALA A 62 -8.66 -16.38 13.64
C ALA A 62 -7.50 -17.21 14.22
N VAL A 63 -6.53 -16.56 14.87
CA VAL A 63 -5.43 -17.23 15.58
C VAL A 63 -5.96 -18.13 16.69
N ARG A 64 -6.84 -17.63 17.56
CA ARG A 64 -7.41 -18.43 18.66
C ARG A 64 -8.15 -19.67 18.17
N ARG A 65 -8.95 -19.54 17.10
CA ARG A 65 -9.64 -20.69 16.48
C ARG A 65 -8.66 -21.72 15.92
N ALA A 66 -7.56 -21.27 15.32
CA ALA A 66 -6.54 -22.15 14.78
C ALA A 66 -5.71 -22.85 15.88
N GLN A 67 -5.39 -22.13 16.97
CA GLN A 67 -4.74 -22.69 18.15
C GLN A 67 -5.59 -23.77 18.82
N ALA A 68 -6.91 -23.52 18.97
CA ALA A 68 -7.84 -24.46 19.59
C ALA A 68 -7.89 -25.84 18.91
N VAL A 69 -7.53 -25.92 17.62
CA VAL A 69 -7.48 -27.16 16.83
C VAL A 69 -6.04 -27.62 16.52
N GLY A 70 -5.02 -27.04 17.19
CA GLY A 70 -3.62 -27.43 17.01
C GLY A 70 -3.06 -27.18 15.60
N ARG A 71 -3.67 -26.28 14.81
CA ARG A 71 -3.35 -26.12 13.37
C ARG A 71 -1.86 -25.80 13.13
N TYR A 72 -1.25 -25.04 14.04
CA TYR A 72 0.10 -24.53 13.85
C TYR A 72 1.19 -25.55 14.18
N ASP A 73 0.87 -26.59 14.96
CA ASP A 73 1.83 -27.64 15.35
C ASP A 73 2.21 -28.52 14.16
N GLY A 74 1.29 -28.69 13.20
CA GLY A 74 1.49 -29.46 11.97
C GLY A 74 2.27 -28.75 10.86
N VAL A 75 2.75 -27.52 11.09
CA VAL A 75 3.54 -26.79 10.08
C VAL A 75 4.99 -27.30 10.10
N ALA A 76 5.35 -28.13 9.12
CA ALA A 76 6.61 -28.88 9.06
C ALA A 76 7.87 -28.00 9.10
N ASP A 77 7.91 -26.91 8.31
CA ASP A 77 9.09 -26.03 8.21
C ASP A 77 8.90 -24.71 8.97
N ARG A 78 8.23 -24.75 10.12
CA ARG A 78 8.03 -23.52 10.91
C ARG A 78 9.36 -23.00 11.47
N LEU A 79 9.43 -21.68 11.56
CA LEU A 79 10.52 -20.94 12.19
C LEU A 79 9.93 -20.10 13.32
N VAL A 80 10.38 -20.36 14.55
CA VAL A 80 9.89 -19.65 15.73
C VAL A 80 10.81 -18.47 16.03
N VAL A 81 10.28 -17.26 15.97
CA VAL A 81 10.96 -16.02 16.34
C VAL A 81 11.16 -16.00 17.85
N ARG A 82 12.42 -16.03 18.30
CA ARG A 82 12.79 -15.98 19.72
C ARG A 82 12.91 -14.54 20.22
N ARG A 83 13.54 -13.67 19.43
CA ARG A 83 13.69 -12.24 19.76
C ARG A 83 13.97 -11.41 18.52
N GLN A 84 13.63 -10.12 18.62
CA GLN A 84 14.07 -9.12 17.66
C GLN A 84 15.48 -8.64 18.03
N LEU A 85 16.32 -8.49 17.02
CA LEU A 85 17.66 -7.95 17.11
C LEU A 85 17.69 -6.56 16.47
N GLY A 86 18.72 -5.76 16.77
CA GLY A 86 18.92 -4.48 16.11
C GLY A 86 19.01 -4.59 14.58
N GLY A 87 18.64 -3.53 13.87
CA GLY A 87 18.84 -3.43 12.41
C GLY A 87 17.94 -4.35 11.58
N ARG A 88 16.66 -4.53 11.96
CA ARG A 88 15.67 -5.39 11.25
C ARG A 88 16.14 -6.84 11.14
N ARG A 89 16.80 -7.35 12.17
CA ARG A 89 17.19 -8.76 12.28
C ARG A 89 16.34 -9.45 13.33
N ILE A 90 16.15 -10.75 13.18
CA ILE A 90 15.45 -11.59 14.14
C ILE A 90 16.27 -12.85 14.39
N GLU A 91 16.20 -13.35 15.62
CA GLU A 91 16.64 -14.70 15.93
C GLU A 91 15.47 -15.66 15.74
N VAL A 92 15.68 -16.71 14.95
CA VAL A 92 14.69 -17.76 14.69
C VAL A 92 15.24 -19.12 15.04
N VAL A 93 14.36 -20.00 15.51
CA VAL A 93 14.66 -21.41 15.80
C VAL A 93 13.82 -22.29 14.89
N ASP A 94 14.44 -23.25 14.22
CA ASP A 94 13.74 -24.23 13.40
C ASP A 94 13.17 -25.41 14.23
N VAL A 95 12.43 -26.31 13.57
CA VAL A 95 11.83 -27.49 14.22
C VAL A 95 12.85 -28.48 14.80
N LEU A 96 14.12 -28.38 14.40
CA LEU A 96 15.21 -29.20 14.94
C LEU A 96 15.97 -28.48 16.07
N GLY A 97 15.48 -27.32 16.53
CA GLY A 97 16.05 -26.56 17.63
C GLY A 97 17.27 -25.72 17.24
N ARG A 98 17.60 -25.60 15.95
CA ARG A 98 18.76 -24.82 15.51
C ARG A 98 18.41 -23.34 15.46
N SER A 99 19.22 -22.51 16.11
CA SER A 99 19.08 -21.05 16.11
C SER A 99 19.84 -20.41 14.94
N SER A 100 19.27 -19.36 14.36
CA SER A 100 19.95 -18.51 13.38
C SER A 100 19.47 -17.07 13.44
N ALA A 101 20.38 -16.12 13.18
CA ALA A 101 20.07 -14.69 13.10
C ALA A 101 19.89 -14.24 11.65
N VAL A 102 18.65 -13.95 11.25
CA VAL A 102 18.30 -13.61 9.87
C VAL A 102 17.84 -12.16 9.74
N SER A 103 18.16 -11.53 8.61
CA SER A 103 17.61 -10.21 8.28
C SER A 103 16.20 -10.34 7.74
N LEU A 104 15.27 -9.53 8.23
CA LEU A 104 13.90 -9.44 7.69
C LEU A 104 13.91 -9.09 6.20
N ASP A 105 14.91 -8.35 5.73
CA ASP A 105 15.03 -7.95 4.33
C ASP A 105 15.38 -9.11 3.41
N ALA A 106 15.97 -10.19 3.94
CA ALA A 106 16.33 -11.41 3.20
C ALA A 106 15.21 -12.47 3.20
N LEU A 107 14.20 -12.32 4.05
CA LEU A 107 13.11 -13.30 4.16
C LEU A 107 12.12 -13.12 3.00
N SER A 108 12.03 -14.15 2.16
CA SER A 108 11.06 -14.20 1.06
C SER A 108 9.61 -14.28 1.59
N PRO A 109 8.60 -13.91 0.77
CA PRO A 109 7.20 -14.06 1.15
C PRO A 109 6.83 -15.49 1.60
N GLN A 110 7.47 -16.52 1.04
CA GLN A 110 7.27 -17.92 1.38
C GLN A 110 7.78 -18.21 2.79
N VAL A 111 9.01 -17.81 3.11
CA VAL A 111 9.61 -18.02 4.42
C VAL A 111 8.85 -17.25 5.50
N ARG A 112 8.44 -16.01 5.19
CA ARG A 112 7.66 -15.15 6.10
C ARG A 112 6.34 -15.78 6.56
N ARG A 113 5.67 -16.54 5.69
CA ARG A 113 4.44 -17.28 6.05
C ARG A 113 4.68 -18.45 7.01
N ARG A 114 5.93 -18.86 7.20
CA ARG A 114 6.31 -19.92 8.15
C ARG A 114 6.92 -19.38 9.43
N LEU A 115 6.94 -18.05 9.61
CA LEU A 115 7.37 -17.43 10.86
C LEU A 115 6.25 -17.50 11.89
N PHE A 116 6.57 -17.98 13.08
CA PHE A 116 5.69 -18.03 14.23
C PHE A 116 6.36 -17.36 15.42
N ARG A 117 5.56 -16.94 16.40
CA ARG A 117 6.01 -16.59 17.74
C ARG A 117 5.31 -17.51 18.74
N GLU A 118 5.97 -17.77 19.86
CA GLU A 118 5.33 -18.43 21.00
C GLU A 118 4.48 -17.42 21.78
N THR A 119 3.30 -17.86 22.20
CA THR A 119 2.40 -17.13 23.09
C THR A 119 1.93 -18.08 24.19
N ALA A 120 1.28 -17.55 25.24
CA ALA A 120 0.70 -18.37 26.29
C ALA A 120 -0.35 -19.39 25.77
N SER A 121 -0.98 -19.12 24.62
CA SER A 121 -1.98 -19.98 23.98
C SER A 121 -1.40 -20.87 22.87
N GLY A 122 -0.06 -20.96 22.77
CA GLY A 122 0.64 -21.73 21.74
C GLY A 122 1.19 -20.85 20.62
N LEU A 123 1.47 -21.46 19.47
CA LEU A 123 2.08 -20.76 18.34
C LEU A 123 1.11 -19.75 17.72
N GLU A 124 1.66 -18.63 17.24
CA GLU A 124 0.94 -17.63 16.49
C GLU A 124 1.76 -17.23 15.25
N PRO A 125 1.16 -17.17 14.04
CA PRO A 125 1.87 -16.67 12.87
C PRO A 125 2.35 -15.23 13.06
N VAL A 126 3.54 -14.90 12.56
CA VAL A 126 4.03 -13.51 12.56
C VAL A 126 3.46 -12.73 11.36
N ALA A 127 2.95 -13.44 10.35
CA ALA A 127 2.26 -12.85 9.20
C ALA A 127 1.11 -11.95 9.65
N LEU A 128 1.04 -10.75 9.08
CA LEU A 128 -0.02 -9.79 9.38
C LEU A 128 -1.37 -10.30 8.88
N TRP A 129 -1.44 -10.69 7.60
CA TRP A 129 -2.70 -11.05 6.96
C TRP A 129 -2.99 -12.54 7.06
N LEU A 130 -4.11 -12.89 7.67
CA LEU A 130 -4.57 -14.27 7.82
C LEU A 130 -5.91 -14.49 7.11
N ASN A 131 -6.15 -15.74 6.73
CA ASN A 131 -7.48 -16.25 6.37
C ASN A 131 -8.31 -16.48 7.64
N THR A 132 -9.61 -16.76 7.46
CA THR A 132 -10.55 -17.01 8.57
C THR A 132 -10.20 -18.25 9.40
N ASP A 133 -9.48 -19.20 8.79
CA ASP A 133 -8.92 -20.41 9.40
C ASP A 133 -7.59 -20.18 10.15
N GLY A 134 -7.09 -18.94 10.15
CA GLY A 134 -5.84 -18.55 10.81
C GLY A 134 -4.57 -18.85 10.00
N ALA A 135 -4.67 -19.38 8.78
CA ALA A 135 -3.51 -19.58 7.92
C ALA A 135 -3.05 -18.25 7.29
N PRO A 136 -1.72 -18.03 7.13
CA PRO A 136 -1.20 -16.85 6.43
C PRO A 136 -1.75 -16.73 5.01
N ARG A 137 -2.32 -15.56 4.71
CA ARG A 137 -2.98 -15.29 3.44
C ARG A 137 -1.96 -15.13 2.31
N VAL A 138 -2.12 -15.93 1.27
CA VAL A 138 -1.33 -15.83 0.04
C VAL A 138 -1.81 -14.68 -0.86
N PRO A 139 -0.94 -14.09 -1.70
CA PRO A 139 -1.28 -12.91 -2.50
C PRO A 139 -2.53 -13.06 -3.39
N HIS A 140 -2.68 -14.20 -4.09
CA HIS A 140 -3.82 -14.42 -4.99
C HIS A 140 -5.16 -14.40 -4.24
N GLY A 141 -5.16 -14.79 -2.96
CA GLY A 141 -6.37 -14.84 -2.13
C GLY A 141 -7.07 -13.48 -2.04
N TRP A 142 -6.30 -12.38 -2.10
CA TRP A 142 -6.85 -11.03 -2.04
C TRP A 142 -7.79 -10.69 -3.20
N GLN A 143 -7.62 -11.31 -4.38
CA GLN A 143 -8.53 -11.10 -5.49
C GLN A 143 -9.96 -11.50 -5.09
N HIS A 144 -10.13 -12.60 -4.37
CA HIS A 144 -11.44 -13.03 -3.85
C HIS A 144 -12.03 -12.04 -2.84
N THR A 145 -11.20 -11.35 -2.05
CA THR A 145 -11.67 -10.30 -1.15
C THR A 145 -12.33 -9.17 -1.91
N PHE A 146 -11.70 -8.71 -3.02
CA PHE A 146 -12.28 -7.68 -3.88
C PHE A 146 -13.55 -8.16 -4.58
N VAL A 147 -13.55 -9.38 -5.13
CA VAL A 147 -14.73 -9.97 -5.77
C VAL A 147 -15.91 -10.02 -4.80
N GLY A 148 -15.70 -10.53 -3.58
CA GLY A 148 -16.74 -10.58 -2.56
C GLY A 148 -17.22 -9.21 -2.10
N ALA A 149 -16.33 -8.23 -1.99
CA ALA A 149 -16.68 -6.85 -1.65
C ALA A 149 -17.51 -6.19 -2.76
N ASN A 150 -17.08 -6.30 -4.02
CA ASN A 150 -17.79 -5.76 -5.17
C ASN A 150 -19.19 -6.38 -5.32
N ALA A 151 -19.34 -7.69 -5.05
CA ALA A 151 -20.64 -8.34 -5.03
C ALA A 151 -21.57 -7.76 -3.94
N ARG A 152 -21.04 -7.41 -2.76
CA ARG A 152 -21.83 -6.73 -1.71
C ARG A 152 -22.25 -5.33 -2.13
N VAL A 153 -21.34 -4.56 -2.73
CA VAL A 153 -21.61 -3.21 -3.25
C VAL A 153 -22.70 -3.24 -4.32
N ALA A 154 -22.61 -4.17 -5.27
CA ALA A 154 -23.63 -4.35 -6.29
C ALA A 154 -25.01 -4.72 -5.69
N ARG A 155 -25.04 -5.61 -4.69
CA ARG A 155 -26.28 -5.93 -3.96
C ARG A 155 -26.88 -4.76 -3.18
N ALA A 156 -26.05 -3.80 -2.77
CA ALA A 156 -26.49 -2.58 -2.11
C ALA A 156 -27.02 -1.51 -3.11
N GLY A 157 -27.09 -1.81 -4.41
CA GLY A 157 -27.61 -0.90 -5.43
C GLY A 157 -26.60 0.15 -5.92
N LEU A 158 -25.34 0.08 -5.49
CA LEU A 158 -24.27 0.99 -5.91
C LEU A 158 -23.67 0.52 -7.25
N VAL A 159 -24.48 0.58 -8.31
CA VAL A 159 -24.09 0.16 -9.67
C VAL A 159 -22.97 1.06 -10.20
N GLY A 160 -21.98 0.45 -10.87
CA GLY A 160 -20.81 1.16 -11.41
C GLY A 160 -19.63 1.29 -10.42
N LEU A 161 -19.85 1.05 -9.12
CA LEU A 161 -18.78 1.05 -8.13
C LEU A 161 -18.15 -0.35 -7.97
N THR A 162 -16.96 -0.54 -8.50
CA THR A 162 -16.19 -1.79 -8.36
C THR A 162 -14.70 -1.49 -8.18
N ALA A 163 -14.00 -2.17 -7.29
CA ALA A 163 -12.58 -1.95 -7.07
C ALA A 163 -11.77 -3.23 -7.28
N THR A 164 -10.54 -3.06 -7.76
CA THR A 164 -9.50 -4.10 -7.65
C THR A 164 -8.26 -3.50 -7.00
N ALA A 165 -7.35 -4.36 -6.52
CA ALA A 165 -6.08 -3.90 -5.96
C ALA A 165 -5.27 -3.04 -6.96
N HIS A 166 -5.38 -3.33 -8.26
CA HIS A 166 -4.73 -2.54 -9.30
C HIS A 166 -5.32 -1.13 -9.41
N MET A 167 -6.64 -1.02 -9.35
CA MET A 167 -7.36 0.26 -9.43
C MET A 167 -7.08 1.15 -8.22
N LEU A 168 -6.98 0.56 -7.02
CA LEU A 168 -6.56 1.31 -5.84
C LEU A 168 -5.13 1.85 -5.97
N ARG A 169 -4.22 1.06 -6.56
CA ARG A 169 -2.85 1.52 -6.85
C ARG A 169 -2.84 2.65 -7.87
N HIS A 170 -3.72 2.58 -8.88
CA HIS A 170 -3.87 3.63 -9.88
C HIS A 170 -4.43 4.92 -9.28
N SER A 171 -5.53 4.81 -8.52
CA SER A 171 -6.13 5.93 -7.78
C SER A 171 -5.12 6.60 -6.83
N PHE A 172 -4.29 5.81 -6.15
CA PHE A 172 -3.20 6.32 -5.32
C PHE A 172 -2.18 7.15 -6.13
N ALA A 173 -1.75 6.65 -7.30
CA ALA A 173 -0.79 7.34 -8.14
C ALA A 173 -1.33 8.72 -8.58
N LEU A 174 -2.58 8.74 -9.05
CA LEU A 174 -3.18 9.97 -9.57
C LEU A 174 -3.46 10.98 -8.47
N ARG A 175 -3.96 10.53 -7.30
CA ARG A 175 -4.15 11.38 -6.13
C ARG A 175 -2.85 12.09 -5.74
N TRP A 176 -1.75 11.35 -5.65
CA TRP A 176 -0.47 11.93 -5.24
C TRP A 176 0.18 12.77 -6.32
N PHE A 177 -0.07 12.46 -7.59
CA PHE A 177 0.27 13.37 -8.69
C PHE A 177 -0.44 14.71 -8.52
N SER A 178 -1.77 14.72 -8.33
CA SER A 178 -2.54 15.94 -8.09
C SER A 178 -2.10 16.71 -6.86
N VAL A 179 -1.84 16.03 -5.75
CA VAL A 179 -1.30 16.68 -4.55
C VAL A 179 0.04 17.34 -4.86
N GLY A 180 0.93 16.63 -5.56
CA GLY A 180 2.20 17.21 -6.03
C GLY A 180 1.94 18.47 -6.83
N ARG A 181 1.12 18.40 -7.88
CA ARG A 181 0.78 19.54 -8.73
C ARG A 181 0.23 20.73 -7.95
N LEU A 182 -0.74 20.51 -7.06
CA LEU A 182 -1.35 21.58 -6.24
C LEU A 182 -0.34 22.22 -5.28
N LEU A 183 0.60 21.44 -4.73
CA LEU A 183 1.69 21.99 -3.91
C LEU A 183 2.65 22.83 -4.75
N TYR A 184 2.94 22.42 -5.99
CA TYR A 184 3.73 23.20 -6.94
C TYR A 184 3.04 24.53 -7.29
N GLU A 185 1.75 24.51 -7.65
CA GLU A 185 0.96 25.73 -7.95
C GLU A 185 1.01 26.73 -6.79
N LYS A 186 0.77 26.27 -5.56
CA LYS A 186 0.84 27.14 -4.37
C LYS A 186 2.23 27.69 -4.10
N ARG A 187 3.28 26.91 -4.35
CA ARG A 187 4.67 27.32 -4.14
C ARG A 187 5.13 28.37 -5.16
N PHE A 188 4.51 28.42 -6.33
CA PHE A 188 4.97 29.22 -7.47
C PHE A 188 3.92 30.21 -8.00
N ALA A 189 2.89 30.53 -7.21
CA ALA A 189 1.86 31.51 -7.54
C ALA A 189 2.39 32.95 -7.79
N HIS A 190 3.70 33.16 -7.80
CA HIS A 190 4.39 34.45 -7.91
C HIS A 190 5.41 34.52 -9.06
N LEU A 191 5.48 33.51 -9.95
CA LEU A 191 6.45 33.45 -11.05
C LEU A 191 5.94 34.10 -12.37
N ASP A 192 6.86 34.55 -13.24
CA ASP A 192 6.59 35.13 -14.56
C ASP A 192 6.68 34.12 -15.75
N LEU A 193 6.49 34.62 -16.99
CA LEU A 193 6.43 33.83 -18.23
C LEU A 193 7.74 33.10 -18.60
N GLU A 194 8.91 33.58 -18.17
CA GLU A 194 10.20 32.93 -18.43
C GLU A 194 10.45 31.82 -17.39
N GLU A 195 10.05 32.07 -16.15
CA GLU A 195 10.05 31.10 -15.05
C GLU A 195 9.03 29.96 -15.27
N MET A 196 7.98 30.20 -16.06
CA MET A 196 7.05 29.16 -16.56
C MET A 196 7.69 28.13 -17.52
N ARG A 197 8.85 28.42 -18.14
CA ARG A 197 9.59 27.40 -18.90
C ARG A 197 10.36 26.46 -17.98
N ASP A 198 10.87 26.96 -16.86
CA ASP A 198 11.53 26.15 -15.83
C ASP A 198 10.51 25.25 -15.09
N PHE A 199 9.27 25.73 -14.94
CA PHE A 199 8.12 24.93 -14.50
C PHE A 199 7.94 23.63 -15.32
N ARG A 200 8.22 23.64 -16.63
CA ARG A 200 8.13 22.45 -17.52
C ARG A 200 9.17 21.37 -17.22
N ALA A 201 10.41 21.75 -16.89
CA ALA A 201 11.45 20.81 -16.49
C ALA A 201 11.08 20.08 -15.18
N GLN A 202 10.36 20.78 -14.29
CA GLN A 202 9.95 20.28 -12.97
C GLN A 202 8.66 19.44 -12.98
N PHE A 203 7.96 19.28 -14.11
CA PHE A 203 6.95 18.21 -14.26
C PHE A 203 7.58 16.83 -14.02
N GLY A 204 8.87 16.68 -14.36
CA GLY A 204 9.68 15.54 -13.98
C GLY A 204 9.63 15.29 -12.47
N ASP A 205 9.75 16.32 -11.64
CA ASP A 205 9.85 16.19 -10.19
C ASP A 205 8.56 15.65 -9.55
N THR A 206 7.38 16.04 -10.05
CA THR A 206 6.11 15.44 -9.57
C THR A 206 6.04 13.96 -9.95
N TRP A 207 6.44 13.60 -11.17
CA TRP A 207 6.49 12.20 -11.58
C TRP A 207 7.57 11.40 -10.85
N PHE A 208 8.70 12.01 -10.48
CA PHE A 208 9.72 11.42 -9.61
C PHE A 208 9.19 11.20 -8.19
N PHE A 209 8.40 12.14 -7.66
CA PHE A 209 7.72 11.97 -6.38
C PHE A 209 6.75 10.79 -6.41
N VAL A 210 5.87 10.71 -7.42
CA VAL A 210 4.93 9.60 -7.60
C VAL A 210 5.67 8.27 -7.84
N MET A 211 6.74 8.28 -8.66
CA MET A 211 7.63 7.14 -8.86
C MET A 211 8.20 6.64 -7.54
N THR A 212 8.63 7.55 -6.66
CA THR A 212 9.17 7.22 -5.34
C THR A 212 8.12 6.57 -4.45
N LEU A 213 6.91 7.14 -4.37
CA LEU A 213 5.80 6.59 -3.60
C LEU A 213 5.34 5.21 -4.08
N LEU A 214 5.36 5.00 -5.40
CA LEU A 214 5.05 3.71 -6.03
C LEU A 214 6.21 2.73 -5.99
N GLY A 215 7.41 3.23 -5.71
CA GLY A 215 8.73 2.63 -5.81
C GLY A 215 8.99 1.95 -7.15
N HIS A 216 8.72 2.67 -8.24
CA HIS A 216 9.17 2.27 -9.57
C HIS A 216 10.66 2.59 -9.73
N ARG A 217 11.35 1.87 -10.63
CA ARG A 217 12.79 2.11 -10.92
C ARG A 217 13.02 3.14 -12.03
N SER A 218 11.99 3.47 -12.79
CA SER A 218 12.05 4.42 -13.89
C SER A 218 10.81 5.31 -13.85
N VAL A 219 11.03 6.61 -14.00
CA VAL A 219 9.96 7.59 -14.13
C VAL A 219 9.13 7.34 -15.39
N ALA A 220 9.78 6.92 -16.49
CA ALA A 220 9.10 6.56 -17.74
C ALA A 220 8.10 5.41 -17.56
N THR A 221 8.41 4.41 -16.71
CA THR A 221 7.42 3.37 -16.38
C THR A 221 6.23 3.94 -15.62
N THR A 222 6.45 4.89 -14.72
CA THR A 222 5.37 5.55 -13.99
C THR A 222 4.51 6.35 -14.94
N MET A 223 5.12 7.16 -15.80
CA MET A 223 4.41 7.89 -16.84
C MET A 223 3.64 6.92 -17.73
N ASN A 224 4.28 5.99 -18.43
CA ASN A 224 3.57 5.08 -19.36
C ASN A 224 2.39 4.30 -18.76
N VAL A 225 2.41 4.00 -17.46
CA VAL A 225 1.33 3.26 -16.79
C VAL A 225 0.19 4.16 -16.29
N TYR A 226 0.48 5.42 -15.96
CA TYR A 226 -0.50 6.33 -15.34
C TYR A 226 -0.78 7.60 -16.16
N LEU A 227 -0.10 7.80 -17.30
CA LEU A 227 -0.16 9.02 -18.13
C LEU A 227 -1.30 9.02 -19.15
N GLU A 228 -1.91 7.89 -19.50
CA GLU A 228 -3.04 7.87 -20.45
C GLU A 228 -4.15 8.87 -20.06
N PRO A 229 -4.64 8.91 -18.81
CA PRO A 229 -5.56 9.97 -18.34
C PRO A 229 -5.01 11.41 -18.42
N PHE A 230 -3.73 11.61 -18.65
CA PHE A 230 -3.05 12.90 -18.49
C PHE A 230 -2.41 13.45 -19.75
N ARG A 231 -2.37 12.68 -20.84
CA ARG A 231 -1.91 13.24 -22.12
C ARG A 231 -2.79 14.40 -22.56
N ASP A 232 -4.09 14.30 -22.30
CA ASP A 232 -5.06 15.37 -22.53
C ASP A 232 -4.99 16.43 -21.42
N LEU A 233 -4.78 16.01 -20.15
CA LEU A 233 -4.59 16.95 -19.03
C LEU A 233 -3.39 17.87 -19.27
N ASP A 234 -2.25 17.37 -19.75
CA ASP A 234 -1.06 18.21 -19.92
C ASP A 234 -1.32 19.36 -20.89
N VAL A 235 -2.13 19.15 -21.94
CA VAL A 235 -2.54 20.19 -22.89
C VAL A 235 -3.65 21.06 -22.31
N GLU A 236 -4.69 20.49 -21.72
CA GLU A 236 -5.82 21.23 -21.14
C GLU A 236 -5.39 22.08 -19.93
N LEU A 237 -4.43 21.61 -19.15
CA LEU A 237 -3.91 22.29 -17.97
C LEU A 237 -2.90 23.38 -18.37
N LEU A 238 -2.18 23.21 -19.48
CA LEU A 238 -1.43 24.31 -20.13
C LEU A 238 -2.37 25.39 -20.67
N ILE A 239 -3.48 25.01 -21.31
CA ILE A 239 -4.53 25.93 -21.80
C ILE A 239 -5.20 26.64 -20.63
N ALA A 240 -5.63 25.90 -19.61
CA ALA A 240 -6.27 26.43 -18.41
C ALA A 240 -5.38 27.43 -17.67
N HIS A 241 -4.09 27.14 -17.50
CA HIS A 241 -3.16 28.06 -16.86
C HIS A 241 -2.90 29.31 -17.73
N ALA A 242 -2.82 29.16 -19.05
CA ALA A 242 -2.78 30.30 -19.99
C ALA A 242 -4.07 31.17 -19.94
N HIS A 243 -5.18 30.59 -19.49
CA HIS A 243 -6.49 31.26 -19.37
C HIS A 243 -6.95 31.51 -17.91
N GLY A 244 -6.10 31.31 -16.91
CA GLY A 244 -6.38 31.62 -15.50
C GLY A 244 -7.40 30.71 -14.78
N ALA A 245 -7.66 29.49 -15.28
CA ALA A 245 -8.57 28.54 -14.64
C ALA A 245 -7.90 27.73 -13.51
N ALA A 246 -8.68 27.41 -12.45
CA ALA A 246 -8.17 26.72 -11.27
C ALA A 246 -7.89 25.23 -11.52
N MET A 247 -6.64 24.81 -11.28
CA MET A 247 -6.18 23.44 -11.53
C MET A 247 -6.96 22.35 -10.77
N SER A 248 -7.49 22.69 -9.59
CA SER A 248 -8.25 21.76 -8.74
C SER A 248 -9.56 21.28 -9.37
N GLY A 249 -10.25 22.14 -10.14
CA GLY A 249 -11.51 21.80 -10.80
C GLY A 249 -11.31 20.80 -11.94
N LEU A 250 -10.33 21.08 -12.82
CA LEU A 250 -9.96 20.25 -13.96
C LEU A 250 -9.53 18.84 -13.52
N LEU A 251 -8.67 18.74 -12.49
CA LEU A 251 -8.23 17.46 -11.94
C LEU A 251 -9.40 16.62 -11.40
N ALA A 252 -10.41 17.26 -10.80
CA ALA A 252 -11.56 16.55 -10.26
C ALA A 252 -12.46 15.97 -11.36
N GLU A 253 -12.70 16.73 -12.44
CA GLU A 253 -13.50 16.29 -13.58
C GLU A 253 -12.86 15.11 -14.30
N MET A 254 -11.57 15.21 -14.61
CA MET A 254 -10.84 14.15 -15.30
C MET A 254 -10.76 12.85 -14.49
N PHE A 255 -10.61 12.95 -13.17
CA PHE A 255 -10.58 11.76 -12.31
C PHE A 255 -11.93 11.08 -12.18
N ALA A 256 -13.03 11.82 -12.27
CA ALA A 256 -14.37 11.24 -12.28
C ALA A 256 -14.62 10.40 -13.53
N ALA A 257 -14.05 10.80 -14.68
CA ALA A 257 -14.22 10.09 -15.95
C ALA A 257 -13.29 8.88 -16.13
N HIS A 258 -12.21 8.74 -15.34
CA HIS A 258 -11.18 7.74 -15.62
C HIS A 258 -11.54 6.32 -15.13
N PRO A 259 -11.52 5.28 -15.99
CA PRO A 259 -12.02 3.94 -15.66
C PRO A 259 -11.24 3.21 -14.56
N LEU A 260 -9.97 3.54 -14.35
CA LEU A 260 -9.13 2.95 -13.30
C LEU A 260 -9.09 3.74 -11.99
N VAL A 261 -9.77 4.88 -11.93
CA VAL A 261 -9.81 5.75 -10.75
C VAL A 261 -11.11 5.52 -10.01
N ARG A 262 -11.03 5.56 -8.67
CA ARG A 262 -12.18 5.47 -7.80
C ARG A 262 -12.31 6.74 -6.97
N THR A 263 -13.42 7.41 -7.19
CA THR A 263 -13.91 8.57 -6.46
C THR A 263 -15.01 8.13 -5.50
N ASP A 264 -15.32 8.99 -4.53
CA ASP A 264 -16.43 8.74 -3.62
C ASP A 264 -17.76 8.85 -4.39
N PRO A 265 -18.54 7.76 -4.52
CA PRO A 265 -19.81 7.78 -5.25
C PRO A 265 -20.87 8.65 -4.56
N VAL A 266 -20.76 8.89 -3.25
CA VAL A 266 -21.73 9.68 -2.48
C VAL A 266 -21.40 11.18 -2.56
N GLY A 267 -20.12 11.53 -2.65
CA GLY A 267 -19.66 12.92 -2.79
C GLY A 267 -19.91 13.53 -4.18
N ALA A 268 -20.26 12.72 -5.19
CA ALA A 268 -20.57 13.21 -6.55
C ALA A 268 -22.01 13.72 -6.71
N SER A 269 -22.93 13.37 -5.80
CA SER A 269 -24.35 13.80 -5.85
C SER A 269 -24.63 15.14 -5.16
N GLN A 270 -23.60 15.88 -4.73
CA GLN A 270 -23.73 17.19 -4.05
C GLN A 270 -23.12 18.35 -4.85
N ARG A 271 -22.93 18.20 -6.17
CA ARG A 271 -22.58 19.31 -7.06
C ARG A 271 -23.72 19.63 -8.00
#